data_AF-G9PAS6-F1
#
_entry.id   AF-G9PAS6-F1
#
_cell.length_a   1.000
_cell.length_b   1.000
_cell.length_c   1.000
_cell.angle_alpha   90.00
_cell.angle_beta   90.00
_cell.angle_gamma   90.00
#
_symmetry.space_group_name_H-M   'P 1'
#
loop_
_entity.id
_entity.type
_entity.pdbx_description
1 polymer ?
#
loop_
_entity_poly.entity_id
_entity_poly.type
_entity_poly.pdbx_seq_one_letter_code
_entity_poly.pdbx_strand_id
1 'polypeptide(L)'
;MAPYALYPVPEMLMPTMTETPSLSPLTLLFLTTGTALCSASANTLNMLYEPSTDAKMTRTRNRPLVRGLISNRAAALFAALCGAAGVSALYFGVNPTVSFLGLSNIVIYAGIYTPLKAVTSFNTWVGAVVGGIPPLMGWAAAAGEAATKDGSWKELLLASDGSSIGGWLLGGLLFAWQFPHFMALSWGVREEYKAAGLRMLAWTNPARNGRVALRYSLVFFPLCFGLCAAGVTDWYFALTSTPLNLWQAREAYRFWKYEGHKGSARGLFWASVWHLPGVMILALLHKKDMWSRAWRSVFGEDEDGEWEEEELGEMAGMAAATAVENGETTKSRR
;
A
#
# COMPACT_ATOMS: atom_id res chain seq x y z
N MET A 1 6.10 -13.13 -26.26
CA MET A 1 6.14 -13.71 -24.90
C MET A 1 4.74 -13.59 -24.34
N ALA A 2 4.14 -14.71 -23.93
CA ALA A 2 2.75 -14.77 -23.51
C ALA A 2 2.63 -14.26 -22.06
N PRO A 3 1.64 -13.39 -21.75
CA PRO A 3 1.33 -13.03 -20.38
C PRO A 3 0.97 -14.30 -19.60
N TYR A 4 1.38 -14.37 -18.32
CA TYR A 4 1.15 -15.49 -17.41
C TYR A 4 -0.33 -15.64 -16.99
N ALA A 5 -1.27 -15.52 -17.93
CA ALA A 5 -2.66 -15.93 -17.73
C ALA A 5 -2.75 -17.44 -17.98
N LEU A 6 -2.94 -18.22 -16.91
CA LEU A 6 -2.94 -19.69 -16.94
C LEU A 6 -4.12 -20.35 -17.69
N TYR A 7 -5.02 -19.59 -18.33
CA TYR A 7 -6.16 -20.14 -19.09
C TYR A 7 -6.58 -19.24 -20.26
N PRO A 8 -7.10 -19.80 -21.38
CA PRO A 8 -7.73 -19.00 -22.43
C PRO A 8 -8.99 -18.35 -21.84
N VAL A 9 -8.92 -17.04 -21.64
CA VAL A 9 -10.05 -16.22 -21.20
C VAL A 9 -10.98 -16.01 -22.40
N PRO A 10 -12.31 -16.22 -22.28
CA PRO A 10 -13.27 -15.91 -23.33
C PRO A 10 -13.10 -14.47 -23.81
N GLU A 11 -13.19 -14.23 -25.11
CA GLU A 11 -12.97 -12.94 -25.77
C GLU A 11 -13.78 -11.79 -25.12
N MET A 12 -14.94 -12.11 -24.55
CA MET A 12 -15.83 -11.22 -23.81
C MET A 12 -15.26 -10.67 -22.49
N LEU A 13 -14.25 -11.32 -21.90
CA LEU A 13 -13.60 -10.93 -20.66
C LEU A 13 -12.19 -10.38 -20.87
N MET A 14 -11.74 -10.26 -22.11
CA MET A 14 -10.50 -9.56 -22.40
C MET A 14 -10.72 -8.05 -22.21
N PRO A 15 -9.86 -7.36 -21.43
CA PRO A 15 -9.86 -5.92 -21.46
C PRO A 15 -9.46 -5.48 -22.88
N THR A 16 -10.32 -4.73 -23.55
CA THR A 16 -9.96 -4.02 -24.78
C THR A 16 -8.63 -3.32 -24.54
N MET A 17 -7.64 -3.62 -25.39
CA MET A 17 -6.26 -3.13 -25.27
C MET A 17 -6.26 -1.61 -25.11
N THR A 18 -6.21 -1.17 -23.86
CA THR A 18 -6.08 0.22 -23.46
C THR A 18 -5.10 0.18 -22.30
N GLU A 19 -4.03 0.95 -22.42
CA GLU A 19 -2.75 0.83 -21.70
C GLU A 19 -2.82 1.08 -20.18
N THR A 20 -3.58 0.25 -19.47
CA THR A 20 -3.40 -0.06 -18.05
C THR A 20 -3.90 -1.47 -17.79
N PRO A 21 -3.12 -2.36 -17.15
CA PRO A 21 -3.65 -3.65 -16.70
C PRO A 21 -4.77 -3.39 -15.68
N SER A 22 -6.02 -3.63 -16.07
CA SER A 22 -7.06 -3.88 -15.09
C SER A 22 -6.77 -5.24 -14.46
N LEU A 23 -6.77 -5.31 -13.12
CA LEU A 23 -6.67 -6.59 -12.43
C LEU A 23 -7.85 -7.46 -12.87
N SER A 24 -7.56 -8.64 -13.40
CA SER A 24 -8.60 -9.63 -13.70
C SER A 24 -9.47 -9.85 -12.46
N PRO A 25 -10.81 -9.89 -12.58
CA PRO A 25 -11.71 -10.18 -11.45
C PRO A 25 -11.32 -11.45 -10.70
N LEU A 26 -10.75 -12.43 -11.42
CA LEU A 26 -10.26 -13.68 -10.84
C LEU A 26 -9.02 -13.45 -9.95
N THR A 27 -8.05 -12.69 -10.44
CA THR A 27 -6.84 -12.33 -9.67
C THR A 27 -7.21 -11.51 -8.43
N LEU A 28 -8.18 -10.60 -8.55
CA LEU A 28 -8.70 -9.86 -7.40
C LEU A 28 -9.38 -10.79 -6.38
N LEU A 29 -10.16 -11.77 -6.83
CA LEU A 29 -10.80 -12.76 -5.96
C LEU A 29 -9.74 -13.59 -5.20
N PHE A 30 -8.73 -14.10 -5.89
CA PHE A 30 -7.65 -14.87 -5.25
C PHE A 30 -6.79 -14.02 -4.32
N LEU A 31 -6.46 -12.78 -4.72
CA LEU A 31 -5.72 -11.84 -3.89
C LEU A 31 -6.46 -11.54 -2.60
N THR A 32 -7.76 -11.20 -2.68
CA THR A 32 -8.57 -10.84 -1.51
C THR A 32 -8.82 -12.03 -0.59
N THR A 33 -9.27 -13.16 -1.14
CA THR A 33 -9.55 -14.38 -0.35
C THR A 33 -8.28 -14.98 0.24
N GLY A 34 -7.21 -15.08 -0.55
CA GLY A 34 -5.91 -15.59 -0.11
C GLY A 34 -5.29 -14.71 0.98
N THR A 35 -5.34 -13.39 0.84
CA THR A 35 -4.87 -12.46 1.87
C THR A 35 -5.72 -12.52 3.14
N ALA A 36 -7.05 -12.64 3.01
CA ALA A 36 -7.96 -12.78 4.14
C ALA A 36 -7.67 -14.07 4.94
N LEU A 37 -7.42 -15.19 4.26
CA LEU A 37 -7.04 -16.45 4.89
C LEU A 37 -5.68 -16.37 5.58
N CYS A 38 -4.69 -15.71 4.96
CA CYS A 38 -3.39 -15.45 5.60
C CYS A 38 -3.55 -14.59 6.87
N SER A 39 -4.38 -13.54 6.80
CA SER A 39 -4.69 -12.68 7.95
C SER A 39 -5.41 -13.44 9.07
N ALA A 40 -6.37 -14.30 8.72
CA ALA A 40 -7.06 -15.17 9.68
C ALA A 40 -6.08 -16.12 10.38
N SER A 41 -5.17 -16.74 9.62
CA SER A 41 -4.10 -17.58 10.18
C SER A 41 -3.22 -16.80 11.15
N ALA A 42 -2.67 -15.66 10.74
CA ALA A 42 -1.80 -14.82 11.55
C ALA A 42 -2.49 -14.32 12.85
N ASN A 43 -3.76 -13.94 12.76
CA ASN A 43 -4.55 -13.49 13.92
C ASN A 43 -4.85 -14.64 14.89
N THR A 44 -5.18 -15.84 14.39
CA THR A 44 -5.38 -17.02 15.24
C THR A 44 -4.10 -17.42 15.94
N LEU A 45 -2.95 -17.40 15.25
CA LEU A 45 -1.64 -17.64 15.88
C LEU A 45 -1.33 -16.59 16.95
N ASN A 46 -1.61 -15.31 16.70
CA ASN A 46 -1.44 -14.25 17.70
C ASN A 46 -2.25 -14.54 18.98
N MET A 47 -3.51 -14.97 18.85
CA MET A 47 -4.34 -15.36 20.00
C MET A 47 -3.84 -16.62 20.71
N LEU A 48 -3.20 -17.55 19.99
CA LEU A 48 -2.58 -18.75 20.59
C LEU A 48 -1.35 -18.42 21.44
N TYR A 49 -0.57 -17.41 21.05
CA TYR A 49 0.62 -16.99 21.80
C TYR A 49 0.30 -16.22 23.08
N GLU A 50 -0.78 -15.45 23.10
CA GLU A 50 -1.05 -14.48 24.16
C GLU A 50 -2.23 -14.74 25.13
N PRO A 51 -2.73 -15.98 25.40
CA PRO A 51 -3.86 -16.17 26.30
C PRO A 51 -3.68 -15.53 27.70
N SER A 52 -2.49 -15.65 28.29
CA SER A 52 -2.19 -15.12 29.63
C SER A 52 -2.19 -13.59 29.69
N THR A 53 -1.76 -12.97 28.61
CA THR A 53 -1.62 -11.51 28.48
C THR A 53 -2.98 -10.90 28.12
N ASP A 54 -3.68 -11.54 27.19
CA ASP A 54 -5.01 -11.13 26.74
C ASP A 54 -6.03 -11.18 27.89
N ALA A 55 -5.92 -12.14 28.81
CA ALA A 55 -6.76 -12.27 29.99
C ALA A 55 -6.70 -11.04 30.92
N LYS A 56 -5.59 -10.30 30.90
CA LYS A 56 -5.34 -9.15 31.78
C LYS A 56 -5.84 -7.82 31.22
N MET A 57 -6.28 -7.78 29.96
CA MET A 57 -6.70 -6.55 29.30
C MET A 57 -8.22 -6.57 29.04
N THR A 58 -8.88 -5.44 29.30
CA THR A 58 -10.35 -5.31 29.25
C THR A 58 -10.90 -5.67 27.87
N ARG A 59 -10.17 -5.26 26.82
CA ARG A 59 -10.56 -5.47 25.42
C ARG A 59 -10.44 -6.92 24.96
N THR A 60 -9.48 -7.67 25.49
CA THR A 60 -9.10 -9.01 24.96
C THR A 60 -9.44 -10.16 25.88
N ARG A 61 -9.83 -9.91 27.14
CA ARG A 61 -10.23 -10.95 28.10
C ARG A 61 -11.38 -11.84 27.62
N ASN A 62 -12.19 -11.35 26.68
CA ASN A 62 -13.32 -12.07 26.10
C ASN A 62 -12.97 -12.87 24.84
N ARG A 63 -11.70 -12.91 24.41
CA ARG A 63 -11.26 -13.68 23.24
C ARG A 63 -11.57 -15.19 23.41
N PRO A 64 -11.89 -15.92 22.33
CA PRO A 64 -12.30 -17.32 22.41
C PRO A 64 -11.31 -18.24 23.15
N LEU A 65 -10.01 -18.06 22.92
CA LEU A 65 -8.95 -18.86 23.54
C LEU A 65 -8.72 -18.53 25.02
N VAL A 66 -8.92 -17.26 25.42
CA VAL A 66 -8.85 -16.87 26.84
C VAL A 66 -10.00 -17.50 27.62
N ARG A 67 -11.18 -17.55 27.02
CA ARG A 67 -12.39 -18.12 27.63
C ARG A 67 -12.47 -19.65 27.54
N GLY A 68 -11.54 -20.30 26.85
CA GLY A 68 -11.59 -21.74 26.61
C GLY A 68 -12.75 -22.20 25.74
N LEU A 69 -13.35 -21.32 24.92
CA LEU A 69 -14.46 -21.66 24.01
C LEU A 69 -14.01 -22.54 22.84
N ILE A 70 -12.72 -22.49 22.52
CA ILE A 70 -12.07 -23.27 21.45
C ILE A 70 -10.80 -23.88 22.05
N SER A 71 -10.50 -25.13 21.73
CA SER A 71 -9.27 -25.77 22.18
C SER A 71 -8.04 -25.23 21.42
N ASN A 72 -6.88 -25.16 22.09
CA ASN A 72 -5.63 -24.73 21.44
C ASN A 72 -5.29 -25.55 20.20
N ARG A 73 -5.60 -26.86 20.22
CA ARG A 73 -5.40 -27.76 19.07
C ARG A 73 -6.29 -27.38 17.89
N ALA A 74 -7.57 -27.12 18.14
CA ALA A 74 -8.51 -26.71 17.09
C ALA A 74 -8.11 -25.36 16.48
N ALA A 75 -7.69 -24.39 17.31
CA ALA A 75 -7.21 -23.11 16.82
C ALA A 75 -5.89 -23.24 16.03
N ALA A 76 -4.96 -24.10 16.45
CA ALA A 76 -3.73 -24.34 15.71
C ALA A 76 -4.00 -24.99 14.35
N LEU A 77 -4.92 -25.96 14.30
CA LEU A 77 -5.36 -26.59 13.06
C LEU A 77 -6.04 -25.56 12.13
N PHE A 78 -6.94 -24.74 12.66
CA PHE A 78 -7.58 -23.67 11.89
C PHE A 78 -6.54 -22.70 11.30
N ALA A 79 -5.56 -22.27 12.10
CA ALA A 79 -4.49 -21.40 11.64
C ALA A 79 -3.66 -22.05 10.53
N ALA A 80 -3.30 -23.33 10.69
CA ALA A 80 -2.52 -24.07 9.68
C ALA A 80 -3.30 -24.22 8.36
N LEU A 81 -4.58 -24.60 8.44
CA LEU A 81 -5.44 -24.75 7.27
C LEU A 81 -5.67 -23.43 6.54
N CYS A 82 -5.99 -22.35 7.27
CA CYS A 82 -6.14 -21.02 6.67
C CYS A 82 -4.82 -20.53 6.07
N GLY A 83 -3.69 -20.75 6.74
CA GLY A 83 -2.38 -20.35 6.24
C GLY A 83 -2.02 -21.09 4.95
N ALA A 84 -2.15 -22.43 4.94
CA ALA A 84 -1.86 -23.25 3.78
C ALA A 84 -2.80 -22.93 2.60
N ALA A 85 -4.11 -22.83 2.87
CA ALA A 85 -5.09 -22.49 1.84
C ALA A 85 -4.87 -21.08 1.28
N GLY A 86 -4.61 -20.09 2.15
CA GLY A 86 -4.37 -18.71 1.75
C GLY A 86 -3.10 -18.55 0.91
N VAL A 87 -1.98 -19.11 1.36
CA VAL A 87 -0.70 -19.08 0.63
C VAL A 87 -0.80 -19.80 -0.71
N SER A 88 -1.51 -20.94 -0.75
CA SER A 88 -1.74 -21.70 -2.00
C SER A 88 -2.64 -20.91 -2.96
N ALA A 89 -3.72 -20.30 -2.47
CA ALA A 89 -4.60 -19.45 -3.27
C ALA A 89 -3.85 -18.28 -3.92
N LEU A 90 -2.94 -17.64 -3.16
CA LEU A 90 -2.08 -16.58 -3.70
C LEU A 90 -1.05 -17.11 -4.71
N TYR A 91 -0.52 -18.31 -4.49
CA TYR A 91 0.49 -18.90 -5.38
C TYR A 91 -0.10 -19.23 -6.75
N PHE A 92 -1.24 -19.93 -6.76
CA PHE A 92 -1.87 -20.40 -8.00
C PHE A 92 -2.75 -19.34 -8.67
N GLY A 93 -3.35 -18.44 -7.88
CA GLY A 93 -4.33 -17.48 -8.38
C GLY A 93 -3.81 -16.06 -8.57
N VAL A 94 -2.58 -15.75 -8.12
CA VAL A 94 -1.98 -14.42 -8.27
C VAL A 94 -0.57 -14.54 -8.83
N ASN A 95 0.42 -14.86 -7.99
CA ASN A 95 1.78 -15.20 -8.42
C ASN A 95 2.63 -15.66 -7.20
N PRO A 96 3.78 -16.31 -7.44
CA PRO A 96 4.68 -16.76 -6.37
C PRO A 96 5.20 -15.64 -5.46
N THR A 97 5.40 -14.42 -5.99
CA THR A 97 5.90 -13.28 -5.21
C THR A 97 4.89 -12.85 -4.15
N VAL A 98 3.61 -12.70 -4.53
CA VAL A 98 2.52 -12.35 -3.61
C VAL A 98 2.30 -13.45 -2.58
N SER A 99 2.39 -14.71 -2.98
CA SER A 99 2.33 -15.85 -2.06
C SER A 99 3.45 -15.81 -1.01
N PHE A 100 4.70 -15.56 -1.43
CA PHE A 100 5.83 -15.41 -0.54
C PHE A 100 5.66 -14.22 0.42
N LEU A 101 5.17 -13.08 -0.06
CA LEU A 101 4.84 -11.93 0.79
C LEU A 101 3.76 -12.28 1.81
N GLY A 102 2.70 -12.99 1.41
CA GLY A 102 1.64 -13.46 2.30
C GLY A 102 2.16 -14.39 3.40
N LEU A 103 2.97 -15.39 3.04
CA LEU A 103 3.61 -16.30 4.00
C LEU A 103 4.55 -15.54 4.94
N SER A 104 5.39 -14.66 4.40
CA SER A 104 6.30 -13.82 5.18
C SER A 104 5.53 -12.96 6.17
N ASN A 105 4.35 -12.44 5.78
CA ASN A 105 3.50 -11.65 6.65
C ASN A 105 3.00 -12.45 7.86
N ILE A 106 2.61 -13.72 7.67
CA ILE A 106 2.23 -14.63 8.75
C ILE A 106 3.41 -14.84 9.70
N VAL A 107 4.59 -15.16 9.15
CA VAL A 107 5.80 -15.44 9.93
C VAL A 107 6.25 -14.21 10.72
N ILE A 108 6.29 -13.03 10.10
CA ILE A 108 6.69 -11.80 10.77
C ILE A 108 5.67 -11.43 11.85
N TYR A 109 4.36 -11.52 11.59
CA TYR A 109 3.34 -11.16 12.57
C TYR A 109 3.28 -12.12 13.76
N ALA A 110 3.15 -13.41 13.50
CA ALA A 110 2.97 -14.42 14.54
C ALA A 110 4.30 -14.84 15.18
N GLY A 111 5.34 -15.06 14.37
CA GLY A 111 6.63 -15.58 14.83
C GLY A 111 7.59 -14.53 15.37
N ILE A 112 7.51 -13.28 14.91
CA ILE A 112 8.46 -12.22 15.31
C ILE A 112 7.75 -11.16 16.15
N TYR A 113 6.78 -10.43 15.57
CA TYR A 113 6.11 -9.31 16.22
C TYR A 113 5.43 -9.72 17.53
N THR A 114 4.63 -10.78 17.51
CA THR A 114 3.85 -11.24 18.67
C THR A 114 4.73 -11.50 19.91
N PRO A 115 5.75 -12.36 19.87
CA PRO A 115 6.63 -12.58 21.02
C PRO A 115 7.43 -11.32 21.39
N LEU A 116 7.82 -10.51 20.40
CA LEU A 116 8.63 -9.31 20.63
C LEU A 116 7.90 -8.26 21.49
N LYS A 117 6.55 -8.25 21.51
CA LYS A 117 5.76 -7.37 22.39
C LYS A 117 6.08 -7.54 23.87
N ALA A 118 6.46 -8.74 24.32
CA ALA A 118 6.86 -8.98 25.71
C ALA A 118 8.31 -8.56 26.00
N VAL A 119 9.15 -8.44 24.96
CA VAL A 119 10.61 -8.28 25.09
C VAL A 119 11.06 -6.82 24.92
N THR A 120 10.55 -6.12 23.91
CA THR A 120 11.01 -4.77 23.55
C THR A 120 9.94 -3.95 22.87
N SER A 121 10.00 -2.63 23.05
CA SER A 121 9.15 -1.66 22.35
C SER A 121 9.45 -1.55 20.86
N PHE A 122 10.51 -2.21 20.36
CA PHE A 122 10.78 -2.34 18.93
C PHE A 122 9.72 -3.16 18.18
N ASN A 123 8.87 -3.92 18.91
CA ASN A 123 7.74 -4.64 18.33
C ASN A 123 6.90 -3.77 17.37
N THR A 124 6.69 -2.48 17.68
CA THR A 124 5.86 -1.62 16.85
C THR A 124 6.43 -1.41 15.45
N TRP A 125 7.76 -1.39 15.29
CA TRP A 125 8.40 -1.30 13.97
C TRP A 125 8.25 -2.58 13.18
N VAL A 126 8.42 -3.73 13.82
CA VAL A 126 8.19 -5.04 13.18
C VAL A 126 6.72 -5.18 12.78
N GLY A 127 5.79 -4.79 13.65
CA GLY A 127 4.36 -4.72 13.34
C GLY A 127 4.04 -3.75 12.21
N ALA A 128 4.79 -2.64 12.09
CA ALA A 128 4.62 -1.71 10.99
C ALA A 128 5.02 -2.32 9.64
N VAL A 129 6.05 -3.17 9.60
CA VAL A 129 6.42 -3.94 8.39
C VAL A 129 5.25 -4.82 7.93
N VAL A 130 4.59 -5.51 8.86
CA VAL A 130 3.39 -6.32 8.57
C VAL A 130 2.29 -5.48 7.92
N GLY A 131 2.11 -4.24 8.38
CA GLY A 131 1.14 -3.30 7.80
C GLY A 131 1.54 -2.77 6.41
N GLY A 132 2.83 -2.72 6.08
CA GLY A 132 3.34 -2.25 4.79
C GLY A 132 3.41 -3.32 3.69
N ILE A 133 3.33 -4.60 4.05
CA ILE A 133 3.35 -5.72 3.09
C ILE A 133 2.09 -5.79 2.21
N PRO A 134 0.84 -5.61 2.72
CA PRO A 134 -0.37 -5.73 1.89
C PRO A 134 -0.42 -4.79 0.67
N PRO A 135 -0.01 -3.50 0.75
CA PRO A 135 0.12 -2.67 -0.46
C PRO A 135 1.12 -3.22 -1.48
N LEU A 136 2.25 -3.79 -1.03
CA LEU A 136 3.21 -4.43 -1.91
C LEU A 136 2.63 -5.69 -2.56
N MET A 137 1.81 -6.46 -1.85
CA MET A 137 1.07 -7.59 -2.41
C MET A 137 0.10 -7.13 -3.50
N GLY A 138 -0.66 -6.06 -3.25
CA GLY A 138 -1.56 -5.46 -4.25
C GLY A 138 -0.80 -4.93 -5.47
N TRP A 139 0.33 -4.26 -5.26
CA TRP A 139 1.19 -3.77 -6.34
C TRP A 139 1.76 -4.91 -7.18
N ALA A 140 2.34 -5.93 -6.54
CA ALA A 140 2.91 -7.09 -7.24
C ALA A 140 1.85 -7.93 -7.97
N ALA A 141 0.60 -7.93 -7.50
CA ALA A 141 -0.51 -8.54 -8.21
C ALA A 141 -0.85 -7.77 -9.50
N ALA A 142 -1.00 -6.45 -9.41
CA ALA A 142 -1.29 -5.59 -10.56
C ALA A 142 -0.15 -5.58 -11.59
N ALA A 143 1.10 -5.50 -11.11
CA ALA A 143 2.29 -5.54 -11.95
C ALA A 143 2.47 -6.91 -12.63
N GLY A 144 2.06 -8.00 -11.99
CA GLY A 144 2.13 -9.34 -12.58
C GLY A 144 1.27 -9.52 -13.83
N GLU A 145 0.12 -8.85 -13.89
CA GLU A 145 -0.79 -8.87 -15.05
C GLU A 145 -0.24 -8.07 -16.25
N ALA A 146 0.60 -7.06 -16.00
CA ALA A 146 1.28 -6.27 -17.04
C ALA A 146 2.76 -6.64 -17.23
N ALA A 147 3.26 -7.67 -16.54
CA ALA A 147 4.66 -8.04 -16.64
C ALA A 147 4.96 -8.50 -18.07
N THR A 148 5.97 -7.87 -18.69
CA THR A 148 6.38 -8.15 -20.07
C THR A 148 7.65 -8.98 -20.15
N LYS A 149 8.39 -9.08 -19.03
CA LYS A 149 9.65 -9.84 -18.93
C LYS A 149 9.38 -11.19 -18.26
N ASP A 150 10.15 -11.53 -17.24
CA ASP A 150 10.19 -12.85 -16.60
C ASP A 150 9.20 -13.02 -15.43
N GLY A 151 8.43 -12.00 -15.07
CA GLY A 151 7.43 -12.06 -13.98
C GLY A 151 8.06 -12.34 -12.60
N SER A 152 9.38 -12.16 -12.50
CA SER A 152 10.14 -12.48 -11.30
C SER A 152 9.92 -11.42 -10.22
N TRP A 153 10.17 -11.78 -8.96
CA TRP A 153 10.07 -10.84 -7.84
C TRP A 153 10.94 -9.58 -8.04
N LYS A 154 12.02 -9.68 -8.82
CA LYS A 154 12.85 -8.53 -9.20
C LYS A 154 12.09 -7.57 -10.10
N GLU A 155 11.37 -8.05 -11.11
CA GLU A 155 10.53 -7.21 -11.96
C GLU A 155 9.37 -6.61 -11.15
N LEU A 156 8.70 -7.41 -10.32
CA LEU A 156 7.48 -6.96 -9.63
C LEU A 156 7.76 -5.99 -8.48
N LEU A 157 8.90 -6.14 -7.78
CA LEU A 157 9.22 -5.34 -6.58
C LEU A 157 10.45 -4.46 -6.75
N LEU A 158 11.41 -4.80 -7.62
CA LEU A 158 12.71 -4.11 -7.73
C LEU A 158 13.07 -3.79 -9.19
N ALA A 159 12.08 -3.33 -9.97
CA ALA A 159 12.28 -3.02 -11.37
C ALA A 159 13.33 -1.91 -11.53
N SER A 160 14.32 -2.14 -12.40
CA SER A 160 15.42 -1.20 -12.63
C SER A 160 14.98 0.09 -13.34
N ASP A 161 13.82 0.07 -14.00
CA ASP A 161 13.20 1.22 -14.66
C ASP A 161 12.44 2.14 -13.69
N GLY A 162 12.41 1.81 -12.40
CA GLY A 162 11.72 2.59 -11.37
C GLY A 162 10.21 2.34 -11.31
N SER A 163 9.65 1.50 -12.16
CA SER A 163 8.20 1.22 -12.17
C SER A 163 7.69 0.63 -10.85
N SER A 164 8.51 -0.12 -10.11
CA SER A 164 8.10 -0.72 -8.83
C SER A 164 8.11 0.24 -7.63
N ILE A 165 8.62 1.47 -7.78
CA ILE A 165 8.78 2.42 -6.67
C ILE A 165 7.43 2.84 -6.07
N GLY A 166 6.38 2.89 -6.88
CA GLY A 166 5.02 3.22 -6.44
C GLY A 166 4.51 2.25 -5.37
N GLY A 167 4.79 0.95 -5.53
CA GLY A 167 4.44 -0.08 -4.54
C GLY A 167 5.11 0.15 -3.19
N TRP A 168 6.41 0.49 -3.20
CA TRP A 168 7.16 0.80 -1.98
C TRP A 168 6.72 2.10 -1.32
N LEU A 169 6.30 3.11 -2.10
CA LEU A 169 5.74 4.34 -1.55
C LEU A 169 4.39 4.10 -0.88
N LEU A 170 3.50 3.29 -1.48
CA LEU A 170 2.23 2.89 -0.87
C LEU A 170 2.44 2.01 0.38
N GLY A 171 3.38 1.06 0.31
CA GLY A 171 3.79 0.26 1.48
C GLY A 171 4.38 1.15 2.58
N GLY A 172 5.20 2.12 2.21
CA GLY A 172 5.77 3.14 3.09
C GLY A 172 4.71 4.04 3.72
N LEU A 173 3.65 4.38 2.99
CA LEU A 173 2.51 5.14 3.51
C LEU A 173 1.80 4.38 4.63
N LEU A 174 1.45 3.10 4.41
CA LEU A 174 0.81 2.28 5.44
C LEU A 174 1.75 1.96 6.60
N PHE A 175 3.04 1.74 6.32
CA PHE A 175 4.07 1.56 7.35
C PHE A 175 4.15 2.81 8.25
N ALA A 176 4.29 3.99 7.65
CA ALA A 176 4.36 5.26 8.38
C ALA A 176 3.06 5.55 9.14
N TRP A 177 1.92 5.21 8.56
CA TRP A 177 0.60 5.40 9.17
C TRP A 177 0.39 4.61 10.46
N GLN A 178 1.02 3.43 10.60
CA GLN A 178 0.90 2.64 11.84
C GLN A 178 1.33 3.43 13.08
N PHE A 179 2.33 4.30 12.96
CA PHE A 179 2.91 4.99 14.10
C PHE A 179 1.97 6.02 14.74
N PRO A 180 1.51 7.09 14.05
CA PRO A 180 0.59 8.03 14.69
C PRO A 180 -0.70 7.35 15.18
N HIS A 181 -1.19 6.35 14.44
CA HIS A 181 -2.38 5.60 14.83
C HIS A 181 -2.19 4.78 16.11
N PHE A 182 -1.19 3.89 16.12
CA PHE A 182 -0.95 2.98 17.24
C PHE A 182 -0.39 3.70 18.48
N MET A 183 0.49 4.69 18.31
CA MET A 183 1.05 5.44 19.44
C MET A 183 -0.02 6.26 20.16
N ALA A 184 -1.04 6.75 19.43
CA ALA A 184 -2.21 7.41 19.99
C ALA A 184 -3.15 6.42 20.69
N LEU A 185 -3.47 5.29 20.04
CA LEU A 185 -4.35 4.25 20.60
C LEU A 185 -3.77 3.64 21.88
N SER A 186 -2.49 3.29 21.85
CA SER A 186 -1.81 2.63 22.97
C SER A 186 -1.70 3.52 24.21
N TRP A 187 -1.80 4.84 24.06
CA TRP A 187 -1.79 5.78 25.18
C TRP A 187 -2.94 5.54 26.17
N GLY A 188 -4.16 5.32 25.66
CA GLY A 188 -5.35 5.12 26.48
C GLY A 188 -5.35 3.82 27.28
N VAL A 189 -4.66 2.79 26.76
CA VAL A 189 -4.60 1.45 27.35
C VAL A 189 -3.20 1.10 27.89
N ARG A 190 -2.35 2.10 28.09
CA ARG A 190 -0.93 1.91 28.48
C ARG A 190 -0.76 1.20 29.81
N GLU A 191 -1.66 1.44 30.77
CA GLU A 191 -1.64 0.79 32.08
C GLU A 191 -2.04 -0.69 31.98
N GLU A 192 -2.98 -1.03 31.10
CA GLU A 192 -3.30 -2.44 30.80
C GLU A 192 -2.12 -3.15 30.15
N TYR A 193 -1.41 -2.50 29.21
CA TYR A 193 -0.19 -3.05 28.64
C TYR A 193 0.88 -3.31 29.69
N LYS A 194 1.08 -2.34 30.61
CA LYS A 194 2.02 -2.48 31.72
C LYS A 194 1.65 -3.62 32.66
N ALA A 195 0.37 -3.72 33.06
CA ALA A 195 -0.14 -4.80 33.91
C ALA A 195 -0.03 -6.18 33.25
N ALA A 196 -0.18 -6.23 31.92
CA ALA A 196 -0.03 -7.46 31.14
C ALA A 196 1.43 -7.84 30.89
N GLY A 197 2.40 -6.96 31.19
CA GLY A 197 3.82 -7.18 30.97
C GLY A 197 4.30 -6.90 29.54
N LEU A 198 3.47 -6.26 28.71
CA LEU A 198 3.79 -5.91 27.33
C LEU A 198 4.57 -4.60 27.27
N ARG A 199 5.76 -4.61 26.66
CA ARG A 199 6.68 -3.46 26.61
C ARG A 199 6.35 -2.53 25.46
N MET A 200 5.33 -1.69 25.64
CA MET A 200 4.89 -0.68 24.65
C MET A 200 5.55 0.68 24.90
N LEU A 201 5.85 1.44 23.84
CA LEU A 201 6.42 2.79 23.96
C LEU A 201 5.57 3.73 24.82
N ALA A 202 4.25 3.60 24.75
CA ALA A 202 3.29 4.43 25.48
C ALA A 202 3.52 4.48 27.00
N TRP A 203 4.08 3.44 27.63
CA TRP A 203 4.44 3.46 29.06
C TRP A 203 5.93 3.34 29.32
N THR A 204 6.69 2.65 28.47
CA THR A 204 8.16 2.50 28.66
C THR A 204 8.91 3.80 28.39
N ASN A 205 8.46 4.60 27.41
CA ASN A 205 9.04 5.91 27.12
C ASN A 205 8.00 6.82 26.42
N PRO A 206 7.09 7.45 27.20
CA PRO A 206 6.07 8.36 26.70
C PRO A 206 6.59 9.49 25.81
N ALA A 207 7.73 10.09 26.17
CA ALA A 207 8.33 11.17 25.38
C ALA A 207 8.77 10.68 23.98
N ARG A 208 9.34 9.47 23.90
CA ARG A 208 9.69 8.83 22.62
C ARG A 208 8.46 8.42 21.83
N ASN A 209 7.39 7.96 22.50
CA ASN A 209 6.09 7.64 21.90
C ASN A 209 5.55 8.83 21.09
N GLY A 210 5.52 10.02 21.70
CA GLY A 210 5.11 11.27 21.03
C GLY A 210 6.04 11.68 19.88
N ARG A 211 7.37 11.60 20.08
CA ARG A 211 8.35 11.95 19.04
C ARG A 211 8.25 11.05 17.81
N VAL A 212 8.04 9.75 17.99
CA VAL A 212 7.89 8.79 16.89
C VAL A 212 6.61 9.07 16.11
N ALA A 213 5.48 9.28 16.79
CA ALA A 213 4.22 9.65 16.15
C ALA A 213 4.35 10.92 15.30
N LEU A 214 5.04 11.95 15.82
CA LEU A 214 5.29 13.20 15.09
C LEU A 214 6.19 12.98 13.86
N ARG A 215 7.34 12.30 14.02
CA ARG A 215 8.27 12.04 12.92
C ARG A 215 7.60 11.32 11.74
N TYR A 216 6.86 10.25 12.02
CA TYR A 216 6.18 9.53 10.95
C TYR A 216 4.99 10.30 10.36
N SER A 217 4.36 11.20 11.13
CA SER A 217 3.36 12.12 10.56
C SER A 217 3.96 13.13 9.59
N LEU A 218 5.21 13.54 9.80
CA LEU A 218 5.94 14.40 8.85
C LEU A 218 6.43 13.64 7.61
N VAL A 219 6.62 12.33 7.69
CA VAL A 219 7.02 11.49 6.55
C VAL A 219 5.92 11.36 5.50
N PHE A 220 4.65 11.67 5.82
CA PHE A 220 3.58 11.66 4.81
C PHE A 220 3.80 12.68 3.69
N PHE A 221 4.38 13.84 3.98
CA PHE A 221 4.67 14.85 2.96
C PHE A 221 5.61 14.33 1.86
N PRO A 222 6.83 13.84 2.18
CA PRO A 222 7.71 13.27 1.16
C PRO A 222 7.17 12.00 0.52
N LEU A 223 6.33 11.20 1.21
CA LEU A 223 5.69 10.03 0.59
C LEU A 223 4.64 10.42 -0.45
N CYS A 224 3.76 11.38 -0.13
CA CYS A 224 2.78 11.90 -1.09
C CYS A 224 3.47 12.58 -2.28
N PHE A 225 4.51 13.37 -2.03
CA PHE A 225 5.33 13.96 -3.09
C PHE A 225 6.03 12.88 -3.93
N GLY A 226 6.54 11.84 -3.28
CA GLY A 226 7.17 10.70 -3.94
C GLY A 226 6.20 9.96 -4.87
N LEU A 227 4.92 9.83 -4.50
CA LEU A 227 3.89 9.24 -5.37
C LEU A 227 3.67 10.07 -6.65
N CYS A 228 3.70 11.41 -6.54
CA CYS A 228 3.67 12.30 -7.70
C CYS A 228 4.92 12.15 -8.57
N ALA A 229 6.10 12.19 -7.95
CA ALA A 229 7.38 12.09 -8.66
C ALA A 229 7.56 10.72 -9.36
N ALA A 230 7.01 9.66 -8.77
CA ALA A 230 6.98 8.32 -9.35
C ALA A 230 5.94 8.15 -10.47
N GLY A 231 5.14 9.18 -10.76
CA GLY A 231 4.08 9.14 -11.79
C GLY A 231 2.88 8.26 -11.41
N VAL A 232 2.73 7.89 -10.14
CA VAL A 232 1.55 7.14 -9.65
C VAL A 232 0.33 8.06 -9.61
N THR A 233 0.54 9.30 -9.19
CA THR A 233 -0.49 10.35 -9.12
C THR A 233 -0.02 11.61 -9.85
N ASP A 234 -0.95 12.50 -10.19
CA ASP A 234 -0.62 13.84 -10.66
C ASP A 234 0.00 14.72 -9.56
N TRP A 235 0.54 15.89 -9.92
CA TRP A 235 1.07 16.85 -8.94
C TRP A 235 0.00 17.56 -8.12
N TYR A 236 -1.26 17.58 -8.58
CA TYR A 236 -2.38 18.13 -7.83
C TYR A 236 -2.65 17.31 -6.56
N PHE A 237 -2.37 16.00 -6.57
CA PHE A 237 -2.42 15.15 -5.39
C PHE A 237 -1.57 15.68 -4.23
N ALA A 238 -0.35 16.16 -4.50
CA ALA A 238 0.50 16.72 -3.45
C ALA A 238 -0.16 17.95 -2.81
N LEU A 239 -0.82 18.78 -3.61
CA LEU A 239 -1.55 19.95 -3.13
C LEU A 239 -2.81 19.55 -2.35
N THR A 240 -3.64 18.65 -2.88
CA THR A 240 -4.91 18.26 -2.25
C THR A 240 -4.73 17.37 -1.02
N SER A 241 -3.65 16.60 -0.93
CA SER A 241 -3.31 15.81 0.27
C SER A 241 -2.64 16.64 1.37
N THR A 242 -2.07 17.82 1.06
CA THR A 242 -1.39 18.68 2.03
C THR A 242 -2.27 19.10 3.21
N PRO A 243 -3.54 19.53 3.05
CA PRO A 243 -4.43 19.82 4.17
C PRO A 243 -4.63 18.64 5.14
N LEU A 244 -4.80 17.43 4.62
CA LEU A 244 -4.92 16.22 5.44
C LEU A 244 -3.62 15.92 6.19
N ASN A 245 -2.49 16.02 5.49
CA ASN A 245 -1.16 15.83 6.08
C ASN A 245 -0.85 16.88 7.16
N LEU A 246 -1.24 18.14 6.96
CA LEU A 246 -1.10 19.23 7.93
C LEU A 246 -1.97 19.00 9.16
N TRP A 247 -3.22 18.56 8.98
CA TRP A 247 -4.09 18.22 10.10
C TRP A 247 -3.51 17.08 10.94
N GLN A 248 -3.07 16.02 10.28
CA GLN A 248 -2.41 14.87 10.90
C GLN A 248 -1.13 15.29 11.65
N ALA A 249 -0.26 16.10 11.03
CA ALA A 249 0.96 16.61 11.65
C ALA A 249 0.67 17.56 12.83
N ARG A 250 -0.37 18.40 12.74
CA ARG A 250 -0.82 19.27 13.83
C ARG A 250 -1.26 18.45 15.03
N GLU A 251 -2.10 17.44 14.84
CA GLU A 251 -2.54 16.58 15.94
C GLU A 251 -1.39 15.74 16.51
N ALA A 252 -0.43 15.32 15.68
CA ALA A 252 0.77 14.64 16.15
C ALA A 252 1.70 15.57 16.97
N TYR A 253 1.80 16.84 16.57
CA TYR A 253 2.51 17.86 17.33
C TYR A 253 1.82 18.13 18.67
N ARG A 254 0.49 18.21 18.70
CA ARG A 254 -0.27 18.33 19.97
C ARG A 254 -0.04 17.12 20.86
N PHE A 255 -0.04 15.92 20.30
CA PHE A 255 0.22 14.68 21.03
C PHE A 255 1.62 14.66 21.64
N TRP A 256 2.64 15.09 20.88
CA TRP A 256 4.00 15.23 21.38
C TRP A 256 4.12 16.33 22.45
N LYS A 257 3.58 17.52 22.19
CA LYS A 257 3.69 18.69 23.09
C LYS A 257 2.95 18.51 24.41
N TYR A 258 1.80 17.83 24.39
CA TYR A 258 1.02 17.55 25.60
C TYR A 258 1.29 16.16 26.16
N GLU A 259 2.28 15.44 25.65
CA GLU A 259 2.65 14.09 26.08
C GLU A 259 1.43 13.15 26.18
N GLY A 260 0.51 13.20 25.21
CA GLY A 260 -0.71 12.41 25.19
C GLY A 260 -1.86 12.89 26.09
N HIS A 261 -1.64 13.88 26.95
CA HIS A 261 -2.68 14.47 27.80
C HIS A 261 -3.56 15.49 27.05
N LYS A 262 -4.53 16.10 27.75
CA LYS A 262 -5.46 17.11 27.21
C LYS A 262 -6.25 16.66 25.97
N GLY A 263 -6.60 15.38 25.92
CA GLY A 263 -7.32 14.78 24.79
C GLY A 263 -6.50 14.65 23.50
N SER A 264 -5.20 14.97 23.52
CA SER A 264 -4.35 14.94 22.32
C SER A 264 -4.20 13.55 21.72
N ALA A 265 -4.18 12.50 22.56
CA ALA A 265 -4.18 11.11 22.07
C ALA A 265 -5.44 10.78 21.26
N ARG A 266 -6.61 11.20 21.74
CA ARG A 266 -7.89 10.99 21.03
C ARG A 266 -7.94 11.80 19.73
N GLY A 267 -7.44 13.04 19.75
CA GLY A 267 -7.32 13.88 18.56
C GLY A 267 -6.46 13.24 17.47
N LEU A 268 -5.25 12.79 17.83
CA LEU A 268 -4.34 12.10 16.91
C LEU A 268 -4.92 10.77 16.39
N PHE A 269 -5.58 9.99 17.25
CA PHE A 269 -6.23 8.75 16.84
C PHE A 269 -7.26 9.00 15.73
N TRP A 270 -8.19 9.93 15.94
CA TRP A 270 -9.22 10.22 14.94
C TRP A 270 -8.65 10.89 13.68
N ALA A 271 -7.65 11.76 13.82
CA ALA A 271 -6.93 12.29 12.67
C ALA A 271 -6.36 11.16 11.81
N SER A 272 -5.70 10.17 12.43
CA SER A 272 -5.12 9.05 11.69
C SER A 272 -6.18 8.16 11.02
N VAL A 273 -7.34 7.95 11.67
CA VAL A 273 -8.45 7.16 11.12
C VAL A 273 -9.01 7.78 9.85
N TRP A 274 -9.14 9.11 9.80
CA TRP A 274 -9.66 9.82 8.62
C TRP A 274 -8.57 10.12 7.59
N HIS A 275 -7.33 10.32 8.03
CA HIS A 275 -6.19 10.63 7.18
C HIS A 275 -5.94 9.56 6.13
N LEU A 276 -5.84 8.28 6.52
CA LEU A 276 -5.50 7.22 5.58
C LEU A 276 -6.56 7.02 4.48
N PRO A 277 -7.86 6.83 4.79
CA PRO A 277 -8.89 6.76 3.76
C PRO A 277 -8.92 8.02 2.89
N GLY A 278 -8.80 9.21 3.49
CA GLY A 278 -8.79 10.47 2.76
C GLY A 278 -7.65 10.57 1.76
N VAL A 279 -6.42 10.26 2.17
CA VAL A 279 -5.24 10.25 1.29
C VAL A 279 -5.37 9.17 0.21
N MET A 280 -5.87 7.97 0.53
CA MET A 280 -6.06 6.91 -0.45
C MET A 280 -7.15 7.25 -1.49
N ILE A 281 -8.25 7.87 -1.07
CA ILE A 281 -9.29 8.37 -1.98
C ILE A 281 -8.72 9.46 -2.89
N LEU A 282 -7.98 10.42 -2.34
CA LEU A 282 -7.33 11.44 -3.16
C LEU A 282 -6.31 10.83 -4.13
N ALA A 283 -5.55 9.82 -3.72
CA ALA A 283 -4.60 9.14 -4.60
C ALA A 283 -5.31 8.42 -5.75
N LEU A 284 -6.50 7.85 -5.51
CA LEU A 284 -7.34 7.31 -6.58
C LEU A 284 -7.88 8.41 -7.48
N LEU A 285 -8.40 9.50 -6.92
CA LEU A 285 -8.95 10.65 -7.67
C LEU A 285 -7.91 11.40 -8.51
N HIS A 286 -6.65 11.33 -8.11
CA HIS A 286 -5.52 11.93 -8.81
C HIS A 286 -4.62 10.90 -9.47
N LYS A 287 -5.12 9.67 -9.68
CA LYS A 287 -4.38 8.66 -10.44
C LYS A 287 -4.05 9.23 -11.81
N LYS A 288 -2.80 9.09 -12.22
CA LYS A 288 -2.30 9.66 -13.48
C LYS A 288 -3.20 9.26 -14.67
N ASP A 289 -3.54 10.25 -15.49
CA ASP A 289 -4.41 10.15 -16.67
C ASP A 289 -5.88 9.72 -16.40
N MET A 290 -6.31 9.64 -15.14
CA MET A 290 -7.66 9.15 -14.83
C MET A 290 -8.76 10.08 -15.34
N TRP A 291 -8.63 11.40 -15.17
CA TRP A 291 -9.64 12.36 -15.64
C TRP A 291 -9.66 12.48 -17.16
N SER A 292 -8.50 12.44 -17.82
CA SER A 292 -8.40 12.43 -19.28
C SER A 292 -9.05 11.17 -19.88
N ARG A 293 -8.99 10.03 -19.18
CA ARG A 293 -9.69 8.80 -19.59
C ARG A 293 -11.19 8.89 -19.31
N ALA A 294 -11.59 9.42 -18.16
CA ALA A 294 -13.00 9.62 -17.83
C ALA A 294 -13.66 10.55 -18.85
N TRP A 295 -12.99 11.65 -19.21
CA TRP A 295 -13.42 12.58 -20.24
C TRP A 295 -13.59 11.88 -21.60
N ARG A 296 -12.56 11.18 -22.09
CA ARG A 296 -12.63 10.39 -23.33
C ARG A 296 -13.75 9.34 -23.33
N SER A 297 -14.02 8.70 -22.19
CA SER A 297 -15.09 7.69 -22.08
C SER A 297 -16.50 8.29 -22.13
N VAL A 298 -16.66 9.55 -21.72
CA VAL A 298 -17.96 10.23 -21.63
C VAL A 298 -18.24 11.04 -22.88
N PHE A 299 -17.22 11.69 -23.45
CA PHE A 299 -17.37 12.64 -24.55
C PHE A 299 -16.86 12.13 -25.90
N GLY A 300 -16.20 10.97 -25.95
CA GLY A 300 -15.53 10.46 -27.16
C GLY A 300 -14.11 11.00 -27.28
N GLU A 301 -13.33 10.46 -28.22
CA GLU A 301 -12.05 11.06 -28.60
C GLU A 301 -12.33 12.39 -29.30
N ASP A 302 -11.81 13.49 -28.75
CA ASP A 302 -11.67 14.72 -29.53
C ASP A 302 -10.60 14.40 -30.61
N GLU A 303 -11.03 14.19 -31.85
CA GLU A 303 -10.17 14.03 -33.04
C GLU A 303 -9.26 15.25 -33.28
N ASP A 304 -9.36 16.31 -32.47
CA ASP A 304 -8.77 17.62 -32.72
C ASP A 304 -7.25 17.69 -32.52
N GLY A 305 -6.61 16.63 -31.99
CA GLY A 305 -5.17 16.61 -31.70
C GLY A 305 -4.27 16.02 -32.80
N GLU A 306 -4.82 15.19 -33.70
CA GLU A 306 -4.03 14.58 -34.78
C GLU A 306 -3.84 15.53 -35.98
N TRP A 307 -4.83 16.40 -36.24
CA TRP A 307 -4.77 17.37 -37.34
C TRP A 307 -3.72 18.46 -37.13
N GLU A 308 -3.49 18.93 -35.89
CA GLU A 308 -2.47 19.96 -35.62
C GLU A 308 -1.05 19.40 -35.79
N GLU A 309 -0.78 18.15 -35.40
CA GLU A 309 0.54 17.54 -35.58
C GLU A 309 0.81 17.13 -37.04
N GLU A 310 -0.21 16.65 -37.77
CA GLU A 310 -0.10 16.40 -39.21
C GLU A 310 0.06 17.69 -40.02
N GLU A 311 -0.72 18.74 -39.77
CA GLU A 311 -0.57 20.02 -40.48
C GLU A 311 0.77 20.69 -40.16
N LEU A 312 1.24 20.65 -38.90
CA LEU A 312 2.56 21.18 -38.52
C LEU A 312 3.70 20.34 -39.14
N GLY A 313 3.51 19.02 -39.26
CA GLY A 313 4.45 18.11 -39.92
C GLY A 313 4.52 18.32 -41.43
N GLU A 314 3.38 18.51 -42.10
CA GLU A 314 3.30 18.81 -43.53
C GLU A 314 3.88 20.19 -43.86
N MET A 315 3.58 21.20 -43.04
CA MET A 315 4.14 22.56 -43.18
C MET A 315 5.67 22.56 -42.98
N ALA A 316 6.18 21.81 -42.01
CA ALA A 316 7.62 21.65 -41.80
C ALA A 316 8.30 20.88 -42.95
N GLY A 317 7.63 19.84 -43.49
CA GLY A 317 8.08 19.07 -44.65
C GLY A 317 8.16 19.91 -45.94
N MET A 318 7.14 20.73 -46.21
CA MET A 318 7.15 21.64 -47.36
C MET A 318 8.23 22.72 -47.25
N ALA A 319 8.45 23.27 -46.06
CA ALA A 319 9.52 24.26 -45.83
C ALA A 319 10.91 23.65 -46.05
N ALA A 320 11.13 22.41 -45.62
CA ALA A 320 12.38 21.68 -45.83
C ALA A 320 12.63 21.34 -47.31
N ALA A 321 11.59 20.89 -48.04
CA ALA A 321 11.69 20.60 -49.46
C ALA A 321 12.03 21.85 -50.30
N THR A 322 11.40 22.99 -49.97
CA THR A 322 11.65 24.28 -50.63
C THR A 322 13.06 24.80 -50.36
N ALA A 323 13.65 24.51 -49.19
CA ALA A 323 15.04 24.87 -48.87
C ALA A 323 16.08 24.01 -49.61
N VAL A 324 15.77 22.73 -49.85
CA VAL A 324 16.65 21.81 -50.60
C VAL A 324 16.67 22.16 -52.10
N GLU A 325 15.51 22.45 -52.69
CA GLU A 325 15.39 22.81 -54.11
C GLU A 325 16.10 24.14 -54.46
N ASN A 326 16.06 25.12 -53.54
CA ASN A 326 16.80 26.38 -53.66
C ASN A 326 18.32 26.21 -53.39
N GLY A 327 18.73 25.20 -52.63
CA GLY A 327 20.12 24.87 -52.37
C GLY A 327 20.82 24.20 -53.56
N GLU A 328 20.12 23.34 -54.29
CA GLU A 328 20.65 22.62 -55.46
C GLU A 328 20.77 23.51 -56.71
N THR A 329 19.81 24.41 -56.91
CA THR A 329 19.87 25.40 -58.01
C THR A 329 21.04 26.38 -57.87
N THR A 330 21.52 26.64 -56.65
CA THR A 330 22.64 27.54 -56.39
C THR A 330 24.01 26.87 -56.61
N LYS A 331 24.11 25.54 -56.48
CA LYS A 331 25.37 24.78 -56.74
C LYS A 331 25.62 24.46 -58.22
N SER A 332 24.59 24.49 -59.06
CA SER A 332 24.68 24.25 -60.52
C SER A 332 25.20 25.46 -61.32
N ARG A 333 25.34 26.65 -60.69
CA ARG A 333 25.74 27.92 -61.34
C ARG A 333 27.11 28.48 -60.88
N ARG A 334 28.02 27.64 -60.38
CA ARG A 334 29.42 28.02 -60.16
C ARG A 334 30.39 27.14 -60.93
#